data_AF-A0A2J0MS66-F1
#
_entry.id   AF-A0A2J0MS66-F1
#
_cell.length_a   1.000
_cell.length_b   1.000
_cell.length_c   1.000
_cell.angle_alpha   90.00
_cell.angle_beta   90.00
_cell.angle_gamma   90.00
#
_symmetry.space_group_name_H-M   'P 1'
#
loop_
_entity.id
_entity.type
_entity.pdbx_description
1 polymer ?
#
loop_
_entity_poly.entity_id
_entity_poly.type
_entity_poly.pdbx_seq_one_letter_code
_entity_poly.pdbx_strand_id
1 'polypeptide(L)'
;MSISIVKYTEDIHHGGFKSFLKKAVLLGIKTEVIKVSHTTLIKLEYQGKVLFCHKTNLPLFRRMGNLTKNKAVTKTVLESFGIHTPRGITAGSLNEAKKLIREKSLTYPLICKPVDGSLAKGMTWDIRSVSELKEAIAFTKGAYIHNPRSKFLIEEMFIASEYRVLVFNGKVLSAVQKIPAGIIGNGISPLSELIARFNEGRLPGFIIKQDAIFKNTLKDNKLTLDSILPKDTFFQFRNNLNMSDGGRSVERTTKM
;
A
#
# COMPACT_ATOMS: atom_id res chain seq x y z
N MET A 1 -34.08 1.70 15.05
CA MET A 1 -33.88 3.15 14.80
C MET A 1 -33.20 3.30 13.45
N SER A 2 -33.85 3.97 12.49
CA SER A 2 -33.22 4.32 11.22
C SER A 2 -32.14 5.38 11.47
N ILE A 3 -30.93 5.13 10.97
CA ILE A 3 -29.84 6.10 11.06
C ILE A 3 -29.82 6.87 9.76
N SER A 4 -29.71 8.20 9.86
CA SER A 4 -29.47 9.04 8.69
C SER A 4 -28.22 8.56 7.94
N ILE A 5 -28.38 8.21 6.66
CA ILE A 5 -27.28 7.79 5.80
C ILE A 5 -26.21 8.88 5.69
N VAL A 6 -26.59 10.16 5.76
CA VAL A 6 -25.66 11.30 5.75
C VAL A 6 -24.74 11.24 6.96
N LYS A 7 -25.32 11.19 8.17
CA LYS A 7 -24.58 11.10 9.43
C LYS A 7 -23.70 9.86 9.48
N TYR A 8 -24.25 8.70 9.10
CA TYR A 8 -23.48 7.46 9.03
C TYR A 8 -22.28 7.58 8.08
N THR A 9 -22.46 8.22 6.92
CA THR A 9 -21.38 8.38 5.94
C THR A 9 -20.27 9.32 6.43
N GLU A 10 -20.59 10.31 7.25
CA GLU A 10 -19.61 11.21 7.86
C GLU A 10 -18.69 10.47 8.83
N ASP A 11 -19.25 9.57 9.63
CA ASP A 11 -18.56 8.78 10.66
C ASP A 11 -17.67 7.65 10.09
N ILE A 12 -17.75 7.36 8.78
CA ILE A 12 -16.93 6.33 8.15
C ILE A 12 -15.48 6.82 7.97
N HIS A 13 -14.54 6.16 8.64
CA HIS A 13 -13.11 6.40 8.44
C HIS A 13 -12.57 5.84 7.10
N HIS A 14 -13.17 4.77 6.58
CA HIS A 14 -12.69 4.13 5.35
C HIS A 14 -13.03 4.98 4.11
N GLY A 15 -12.06 5.75 3.61
CA GLY A 15 -12.26 6.72 2.52
C GLY A 15 -12.91 6.17 1.24
N GLY A 16 -12.51 4.97 0.78
CA GLY A 16 -13.10 4.35 -0.42
C GLY A 16 -14.60 4.07 -0.27
N PHE A 17 -14.98 3.38 0.79
CA PHE A 17 -16.38 3.09 1.14
C PHE A 17 -17.21 4.35 1.41
N LYS A 18 -16.64 5.37 2.09
CA LYS A 18 -17.28 6.68 2.25
C LYS A 18 -17.61 7.32 0.90
N SER A 19 -16.65 7.32 -0.02
CA SER A 19 -16.82 7.87 -1.37
C SER A 19 -17.87 7.09 -2.17
N PHE A 20 -17.87 5.77 -2.03
CA PHE A 20 -18.87 4.89 -2.62
C PHE A 20 -20.30 5.23 -2.16
N LEU A 21 -20.54 5.35 -0.85
CA LEU A 21 -21.88 5.69 -0.33
C LEU A 21 -22.32 7.09 -0.73
N LYS A 22 -21.42 8.08 -0.68
CA LYS A 22 -21.71 9.43 -1.18
C LYS A 22 -22.17 9.41 -2.64
N LYS A 23 -21.47 8.63 -3.48
CA LYS A 23 -21.82 8.50 -4.90
C LYS A 23 -23.14 7.75 -5.09
N ALA A 24 -23.42 6.72 -4.28
CA ALA A 24 -24.68 5.99 -4.33
C ALA A 24 -25.88 6.91 -4.04
N VAL A 25 -25.81 7.71 -2.97
CA VAL A 25 -26.84 8.70 -2.61
C VAL A 25 -27.00 9.73 -3.73
N LEU A 26 -25.90 10.26 -4.26
CA LEU A 26 -25.93 11.23 -5.37
C LEU A 26 -26.61 10.69 -6.64
N LEU A 27 -26.46 9.39 -6.91
CA LEU A 27 -27.07 8.71 -8.06
C LEU A 27 -28.52 8.27 -7.81
N GLY A 28 -29.12 8.62 -6.66
CA GLY A 28 -30.48 8.24 -6.31
C GLY A 28 -30.64 6.76 -5.95
N ILE A 29 -29.55 6.06 -5.60
CA ILE A 29 -29.63 4.68 -5.10
C ILE A 29 -30.21 4.74 -3.69
N LYS A 30 -31.35 4.09 -3.48
CA LYS A 30 -32.00 4.02 -2.18
C LYS A 30 -31.09 3.27 -1.21
N THR A 31 -30.64 3.97 -0.18
CA THR A 31 -29.62 3.49 0.75
C THR A 31 -30.17 3.52 2.17
N GLU A 32 -30.18 2.38 2.85
CA GLU A 32 -30.68 2.22 4.21
C GLU A 32 -29.60 1.63 5.11
N VAL A 33 -29.37 2.27 6.27
CA VAL A 33 -28.44 1.78 7.30
C VAL A 33 -29.20 0.98 8.33
N ILE A 34 -28.88 -0.31 8.44
CA ILE A 34 -29.55 -1.26 9.32
C ILE A 34 -28.56 -1.70 10.40
N LYS A 35 -28.80 -1.31 11.65
CA LYS A 35 -28.04 -1.84 12.80
C LYS A 35 -28.63 -3.19 13.23
N VAL A 36 -27.79 -4.22 13.28
CA VAL A 36 -28.16 -5.56 13.74
C VAL A 36 -27.17 -5.98 14.81
N SER A 37 -27.61 -6.04 16.08
CA SER A 37 -26.74 -6.39 17.22
C SER A 37 -25.43 -5.59 17.21
N HIS A 38 -24.28 -6.26 17.13
CA HIS A 38 -22.94 -5.67 17.10
C HIS A 38 -22.43 -5.33 15.70
N THR A 39 -23.29 -5.33 14.68
CA THR A 39 -22.91 -5.01 13.31
C THR A 39 -23.82 -4.01 12.61
N THR A 40 -23.33 -3.48 11.48
CA THR A 40 -24.07 -2.59 10.61
C THR A 40 -24.10 -3.17 9.20
N LEU A 41 -25.32 -3.26 8.67
CA LEU A 41 -25.60 -3.59 7.29
C LEU A 41 -26.01 -2.31 6.55
N ILE A 42 -25.66 -2.24 5.27
CA ILE A 42 -26.16 -1.21 4.37
C ILE A 42 -26.93 -1.90 3.27
N LYS A 43 -28.22 -1.59 3.16
CA LYS A 43 -29.06 -2.04 2.06
C LYS A 43 -29.03 -0.97 0.97
N LEU A 44 -28.73 -1.39 -0.25
CA LEU A 44 -28.72 -0.58 -1.46
C LEU A 44 -29.76 -1.15 -2.41
N GLU A 45 -30.66 -0.30 -2.90
CA GLU A 45 -31.75 -0.68 -3.80
C GLU A 45 -31.74 0.23 -5.04
N TYR A 46 -31.67 -0.38 -6.22
CA TYR A 46 -31.64 0.32 -7.51
C TYR A 46 -32.27 -0.55 -8.60
N GLN A 47 -33.25 0.00 -9.33
CA GLN A 47 -33.96 -0.69 -10.42
C GLN A 47 -34.47 -2.10 -10.03
N GLY A 48 -35.09 -2.22 -8.84
CA GLY A 48 -35.61 -3.49 -8.33
C GLY A 48 -34.56 -4.49 -7.83
N LYS A 49 -33.26 -4.18 -7.97
CA LYS A 49 -32.17 -5.00 -7.43
C LYS A 49 -31.80 -4.53 -6.03
N VAL A 50 -31.61 -5.48 -5.13
CA VAL A 50 -31.23 -5.22 -3.73
C VAL A 50 -29.86 -5.83 -3.46
N LEU A 51 -28.98 -5.07 -2.82
CA LEU A 51 -27.66 -5.50 -2.39
C LEU A 51 -27.44 -5.12 -0.92
N PHE A 52 -26.91 -6.07 -0.15
CA PHE A 52 -26.54 -5.85 1.25
C PHE A 52 -25.01 -5.81 1.38
N CYS A 53 -24.50 -4.74 1.98
CA CYS A 53 -23.10 -4.60 2.38
C CYS A 53 -22.97 -4.87 3.88
N HIS A 54 -22.01 -5.71 4.26
CA HIS A 54 -21.63 -5.87 5.66
C HIS A 54 -20.33 -5.09 5.92
N LYS A 55 -20.39 -4.06 6.77
CA LYS A 55 -19.27 -3.11 6.96
C LYS A 55 -18.83 -2.53 5.60
N THR A 56 -17.52 -2.48 5.32
CA THR A 56 -16.95 -2.02 4.03
C THR A 56 -16.91 -3.11 2.95
N ASN A 57 -17.50 -4.28 3.21
CA ASN A 57 -17.45 -5.40 2.29
C ASN A 57 -18.60 -5.34 1.27
N LEU A 58 -18.24 -5.05 0.03
CA LEU A 58 -19.14 -5.17 -1.13
C LEU A 58 -19.14 -6.62 -1.64
N PRO A 59 -20.31 -7.27 -1.81
CA PRO A 59 -20.41 -8.64 -2.32
C PRO A 59 -20.22 -8.71 -3.85
N LEU A 60 -19.22 -7.98 -4.39
CA LEU A 60 -18.86 -8.01 -5.80
C LEU A 60 -17.94 -9.21 -6.04
N PHE A 61 -18.36 -10.14 -6.91
CA PHE A 61 -17.62 -11.30 -7.45
C PHE A 61 -16.24 -11.56 -6.84
N ARG A 62 -16.21 -12.03 -5.58
CA ARG A 62 -14.96 -12.35 -4.87
C ARG A 62 -14.47 -13.75 -5.23
N ARG A 63 -14.23 -14.04 -6.52
CA ARG A 63 -13.74 -15.36 -6.96
C ARG A 63 -12.47 -15.79 -6.22
N MET A 64 -11.59 -14.84 -5.90
CA MET A 64 -10.37 -15.06 -5.13
C MET A 64 -10.52 -14.86 -3.61
N GLY A 65 -11.67 -14.35 -3.12
CA GLY A 65 -11.99 -14.26 -1.70
C GLY A 65 -10.85 -13.79 -0.79
N ASN A 66 -10.51 -14.63 0.18
CA ASN A 66 -9.42 -14.40 1.14
C ASN A 66 -8.05 -14.86 0.63
N LEU A 67 -7.94 -15.49 -0.55
CA LEU A 67 -6.66 -15.95 -1.11
C LEU A 67 -5.70 -14.77 -1.32
N THR A 68 -6.25 -13.60 -1.66
CA THR A 68 -5.48 -12.35 -1.84
C THR A 68 -4.83 -11.82 -0.56
N LYS A 69 -5.20 -12.35 0.63
CA LYS A 69 -4.53 -12.02 1.90
C LYS A 69 -3.22 -12.76 2.07
N ASN A 70 -3.02 -13.87 1.37
CA ASN A 70 -1.78 -14.64 1.39
C ASN A 70 -1.00 -14.37 0.12
N LYS A 71 0.16 -13.70 0.25
CA LYS A 71 0.98 -13.30 -0.90
C LYS A 71 1.51 -14.50 -1.68
N ALA A 72 1.88 -15.58 -1.00
CA ALA A 72 2.38 -16.78 -1.66
C ALA A 72 1.29 -17.46 -2.50
N VAL A 73 0.07 -17.60 -1.94
CA VAL A 73 -1.08 -18.17 -2.68
C VAL A 73 -1.47 -17.30 -3.86
N THR A 74 -1.50 -15.97 -3.67
CA THR A 74 -1.80 -15.02 -4.75
C THR A 74 -0.82 -15.15 -5.89
N LYS A 75 0.48 -15.26 -5.56
CA LYS A 75 1.55 -15.42 -6.53
C LYS A 75 1.40 -16.70 -7.35
N THR A 76 1.17 -17.83 -6.70
CA THR A 76 0.95 -19.12 -7.38
C THR A 76 -0.18 -19.04 -8.40
N VAL A 77 -1.27 -18.35 -8.06
CA VAL A 77 -2.40 -18.16 -8.99
C VAL A 77 -2.02 -17.25 -10.15
N LEU A 78 -1.32 -16.15 -9.91
CA LEU A 78 -0.86 -15.26 -10.99
C LEU A 78 0.08 -15.99 -11.96
N GLU A 79 1.05 -16.73 -11.42
CA GLU A 79 2.01 -17.51 -12.20
C GLU A 79 1.32 -18.59 -13.05
N SER A 80 0.24 -19.23 -12.55
CA SER A 80 -0.50 -20.23 -13.35
C SER A 80 -1.20 -19.64 -14.58
N PHE A 81 -1.37 -18.32 -14.65
CA PHE A 81 -1.87 -17.59 -15.82
C PHE A 81 -0.74 -16.91 -16.63
N GLY A 82 0.54 -17.24 -16.35
CA GLY A 82 1.69 -16.63 -17.04
C GLY A 82 1.96 -15.18 -16.64
N ILE A 83 1.35 -14.69 -15.56
CA ILE A 83 1.62 -13.35 -15.05
C ILE A 83 2.94 -13.38 -14.27
N HIS A 84 3.90 -12.58 -14.72
CA HIS A 84 5.19 -12.48 -14.08
C HIS A 84 5.06 -11.88 -12.67
N THR A 85 5.71 -12.53 -11.71
CA THR A 85 5.81 -12.06 -10.34
C THR A 85 7.28 -12.10 -9.90
N PRO A 86 7.70 -11.29 -8.91
CA PRO A 86 9.08 -11.31 -8.42
C PRO A 86 9.50 -12.72 -8.02
N ARG A 87 10.66 -13.23 -8.44
CA ARG A 87 11.11 -14.56 -7.98
C ARG A 87 11.30 -14.52 -6.47
N GLY A 88 10.95 -15.63 -5.82
CA GLY A 88 11.01 -15.66 -4.36
C GLY A 88 10.59 -16.97 -3.76
N ILE A 89 10.84 -17.10 -2.47
CA ILE A 89 10.67 -18.31 -1.66
C ILE A 89 9.94 -17.97 -0.37
N THR A 90 9.24 -18.97 0.18
CA THR A 90 8.63 -18.88 1.50
C THR A 90 9.43 -19.76 2.46
N ALA A 91 9.85 -19.21 3.60
CA ALA A 91 10.63 -19.92 4.61
C ALA A 91 10.13 -19.61 6.04
N GLY A 92 10.36 -20.54 6.96
CA GLY A 92 10.09 -20.39 8.40
C GLY A 92 11.34 -20.12 9.24
N SER A 93 12.53 -20.36 8.69
CA SER A 93 13.83 -20.15 9.37
C SER A 93 14.90 -19.58 8.45
N LEU A 94 15.96 -19.01 9.04
CA LEU A 94 17.12 -18.52 8.28
C LEU A 94 17.82 -19.65 7.53
N ASN A 95 17.94 -20.84 8.14
CA ASN A 95 18.60 -21.99 7.51
C ASN A 95 17.83 -22.47 6.28
N GLU A 96 16.50 -22.57 6.39
CA GLU A 96 15.62 -22.89 5.27
C GLU A 96 15.71 -21.82 4.18
N ALA A 97 15.68 -20.54 4.56
CA ALA A 97 15.82 -19.42 3.61
C ALA A 97 17.13 -19.50 2.82
N LYS A 98 18.28 -19.70 3.51
CA LYS A 98 19.59 -19.84 2.86
C LYS A 98 19.64 -21.03 1.90
N LYS A 99 19.05 -22.16 2.29
CA LYS A 99 18.97 -23.35 1.44
C LYS A 99 18.18 -23.04 0.16
N LEU A 100 16.96 -22.51 0.31
CA LEU A 100 16.05 -22.21 -0.80
C LEU A 100 16.58 -21.10 -1.71
N ILE A 101 17.26 -20.07 -1.17
CA ILE A 101 17.92 -19.02 -1.95
C ILE A 101 18.94 -19.63 -2.92
N ARG A 102 19.77 -20.58 -2.45
CA ARG A 102 20.75 -21.28 -3.30
C ARG A 102 20.06 -22.19 -4.32
N GLU A 103 19.13 -23.03 -3.88
CA GLU A 103 18.43 -23.98 -4.76
C GLU A 103 17.63 -23.29 -5.86
N LYS A 104 17.07 -22.11 -5.59
CA LYS A 104 16.30 -21.32 -6.56
C LYS A 104 17.11 -20.24 -7.26
N SER A 105 18.42 -20.14 -6.97
CA SER A 105 19.33 -19.15 -7.56
C SER A 105 18.78 -17.72 -7.50
N LEU A 106 18.29 -17.32 -6.31
CA LEU A 106 17.85 -15.95 -6.07
C LEU A 106 19.04 -15.01 -5.96
N THR A 107 18.93 -13.83 -6.56
CA THR A 107 19.97 -12.81 -6.55
C THR A 107 19.62 -11.65 -5.62
N TYR A 108 20.63 -11.17 -4.90
CA TYR A 108 20.54 -9.95 -4.10
C TYR A 108 20.49 -8.70 -5.02
N PRO A 109 19.88 -7.58 -4.58
CA PRO A 109 19.23 -7.39 -3.28
C PRO A 109 17.89 -8.13 -3.14
N LEU A 110 17.54 -8.48 -1.90
CA LEU A 110 16.33 -9.19 -1.53
C LEU A 110 15.40 -8.29 -0.68
N ILE A 111 14.13 -8.68 -0.63
CA ILE A 111 13.10 -8.14 0.26
C ILE A 111 12.63 -9.27 1.17
N CYS A 112 12.38 -8.99 2.45
CA CYS A 112 11.74 -9.91 3.38
C CYS A 112 10.43 -9.30 3.90
N LYS A 113 9.33 -10.06 3.84
CA LYS A 113 8.01 -9.61 4.32
C LYS A 113 7.17 -10.77 4.87
N PRO A 114 6.21 -10.50 5.77
CA PRO A 114 5.26 -11.53 6.21
C PRO A 114 4.38 -11.99 5.05
N VAL A 115 4.04 -13.29 5.00
CA VAL A 115 3.17 -13.85 3.96
C VAL A 115 1.74 -13.26 4.04
N ASP A 116 1.20 -13.10 5.24
CA ASP A 116 -0.17 -12.68 5.55
C ASP A 116 -0.30 -11.22 6.03
N GLY A 117 0.79 -10.45 6.02
CA GLY A 117 0.80 -9.06 6.47
C GLY A 117 0.28 -8.03 5.46
N SER A 118 -0.01 -6.82 5.93
CA SER A 118 -0.41 -5.67 5.12
C SER A 118 0.24 -4.38 5.63
N LEU A 119 0.05 -3.26 4.94
CA LEU A 119 0.55 -1.93 5.34
C LEU A 119 2.08 -1.85 5.49
N ALA A 120 2.82 -2.71 4.78
CA ALA A 120 4.28 -2.83 4.87
C ALA A 120 4.83 -3.09 6.29
N LYS A 121 3.99 -3.55 7.23
CA LYS A 121 4.42 -3.90 8.58
C LYS A 121 5.34 -5.13 8.52
N GLY A 122 6.47 -5.09 9.24
CA GLY A 122 7.43 -6.18 9.28
C GLY A 122 8.13 -6.44 7.96
N MET A 123 8.25 -5.42 7.10
CA MET A 123 8.92 -5.52 5.80
C MET A 123 10.30 -4.88 5.86
N THR A 124 11.31 -5.58 5.34
CA THR A 124 12.67 -5.07 5.14
C THR A 124 13.01 -5.15 3.66
N TRP A 125 13.61 -4.08 3.14
CA TRP A 125 13.98 -3.92 1.74
C TRP A 125 15.50 -3.80 1.62
N ASP A 126 16.01 -3.95 0.39
CA ASP A 126 17.43 -3.77 0.05
C ASP A 126 18.38 -4.60 0.92
N ILE A 127 17.98 -5.83 1.23
CA ILE A 127 18.82 -6.79 1.94
C ILE A 127 19.89 -7.22 0.95
N ARG A 128 21.17 -7.04 1.26
CA ARG A 128 22.32 -7.30 0.39
C ARG A 128 23.24 -8.41 0.91
N SER A 129 23.03 -8.86 2.14
CA SER A 129 23.86 -9.88 2.77
C SER A 129 23.07 -10.91 3.58
N VAL A 130 23.71 -12.04 3.92
CA VAL A 130 23.12 -13.04 4.83
C VAL A 130 22.93 -12.49 6.24
N SER A 131 23.81 -11.57 6.68
CA SER A 131 23.67 -10.93 8.00
C SER A 131 22.43 -10.05 8.05
N GLU A 132 22.24 -9.18 7.04
CA GLU A 132 21.03 -8.35 6.94
C GLU A 132 19.77 -9.22 6.79
N LEU A 133 19.85 -10.36 6.08
CA LEU A 133 18.73 -11.28 5.97
C LEU A 133 18.31 -11.84 7.34
N LYS A 134 19.28 -12.16 8.20
CA LYS A 134 19.01 -12.63 9.57
C LYS A 134 18.25 -11.56 10.38
N GLU A 135 18.70 -10.31 10.30
CA GLU A 135 18.07 -9.18 10.99
C GLU A 135 16.67 -8.91 10.44
N ALA A 136 16.50 -8.94 9.11
CA ALA A 136 15.22 -8.76 8.44
C ALA A 136 14.20 -9.83 8.86
N ILE A 137 14.61 -11.09 8.95
CA ILE A 137 13.75 -12.19 9.42
C ILE A 137 13.35 -11.97 10.89
N ALA A 138 14.29 -11.57 11.75
CA ALA A 138 14.00 -11.29 13.15
C ALA A 138 12.99 -10.14 13.30
N PHE A 139 13.19 -9.04 12.55
CA PHE A 139 12.26 -7.92 12.50
C PHE A 139 10.87 -8.33 12.00
N THR A 140 10.81 -9.10 10.91
CA THR A 140 9.56 -9.62 10.35
C THR A 140 8.77 -10.44 11.37
N LYS A 141 9.45 -11.34 12.11
CA LYS A 141 8.86 -12.16 13.16
C LYS A 141 8.37 -11.32 14.34
N GLY A 142 9.17 -10.36 14.80
CA GLY A 142 8.79 -9.45 15.90
C GLY A 142 7.57 -8.59 15.57
N ALA A 143 7.34 -8.26 14.30
CA ALA A 143 6.16 -7.51 13.89
C ALA A 143 4.83 -8.29 13.98
N TYR A 144 4.88 -9.63 14.07
CA TYR A 144 3.73 -10.55 14.04
C TYR A 144 3.79 -11.63 15.13
N ILE A 145 4.06 -11.23 16.37
CA ILE A 145 4.16 -12.14 17.55
C ILE A 145 2.94 -13.05 17.73
N HIS A 146 1.74 -12.58 17.34
CA HIS A 146 0.50 -13.36 17.47
C HIS A 146 0.35 -14.49 16.45
N ASN A 147 1.22 -14.59 15.44
CA ASN A 147 1.26 -15.71 14.50
C ASN A 147 2.70 -16.24 14.35
N PRO A 148 3.23 -16.92 15.40
CA PRO A 148 4.63 -17.38 15.41
C PRO A 148 4.91 -18.47 14.37
N ARG A 149 3.87 -19.08 13.79
CA ARG A 149 3.95 -20.05 12.69
C ARG A 149 3.88 -19.39 11.31
N SER A 150 3.69 -18.06 11.23
CA SER A 150 3.65 -17.38 9.94
C SER A 150 5.02 -17.45 9.29
N LYS A 151 5.04 -18.02 8.08
CA LYS A 151 6.22 -18.02 7.23
C LYS A 151 6.45 -16.59 6.72
N PHE A 152 7.69 -16.31 6.32
CA PHE A 152 8.05 -15.08 5.64
C PHE A 152 8.36 -15.37 4.17
N LEU A 153 8.06 -14.39 3.35
CA LEU A 153 8.28 -14.37 1.91
C LEU A 153 9.54 -13.55 1.64
N ILE A 154 10.51 -14.17 0.98
CA ILE A 154 11.75 -13.55 0.53
C ILE A 154 11.71 -13.47 -0.99
N GLU A 155 11.87 -12.27 -1.54
CA GLU A 155 11.78 -12.02 -2.97
C GLU A 155 12.96 -11.20 -3.47
N GLU A 156 13.29 -11.35 -4.75
CA GLU A 156 14.22 -10.46 -5.43
C GLU A 156 13.65 -9.04 -5.46
N MET A 157 14.51 -8.08 -5.14
CA MET A 157 14.17 -6.67 -5.21
C MET A 157 14.34 -6.18 -6.64
N PHE A 158 13.34 -5.45 -7.13
CA PHE A 158 13.40 -4.76 -8.41
C PHE A 158 13.21 -3.26 -8.19
N ILE A 159 13.99 -2.46 -8.90
CA ILE A 159 13.81 -1.01 -8.97
C ILE A 159 12.99 -0.72 -10.21
N ALA A 160 11.74 -0.32 -10.00
CA ALA A 160 10.81 0.00 -11.08
C ALA A 160 9.79 1.03 -10.61
N SER A 161 9.11 1.67 -11.58
CA SER A 161 7.94 2.48 -11.27
C SER A 161 6.79 1.59 -10.81
N GLU A 162 6.20 1.89 -9.65
CA GLU A 162 5.00 1.19 -9.17
C GLU A 162 3.74 1.84 -9.73
N TYR A 163 2.85 1.00 -10.26
CA TYR A 163 1.54 1.42 -10.75
C TYR A 163 0.44 0.74 -9.96
N ARG A 164 -0.63 1.49 -9.68
CA ARG A 164 -1.88 0.93 -9.15
C ARG A 164 -2.92 0.93 -10.24
N VAL A 165 -3.40 -0.25 -10.58
CA VAL A 165 -4.41 -0.46 -11.62
C VAL A 165 -5.73 -0.86 -10.96
N LEU A 166 -6.81 -0.16 -11.30
CA LEU A 166 -8.18 -0.51 -10.92
C LEU A 166 -8.84 -1.23 -12.09
N VAL A 167 -9.19 -2.49 -11.87
CA VAL A 167 -9.91 -3.33 -12.86
C VAL A 167 -11.32 -3.61 -12.35
N PHE A 168 -12.31 -3.45 -13.22
CA PHE A 168 -13.70 -3.80 -12.95
C PHE A 168 -14.35 -4.41 -14.18
N ASN A 169 -15.05 -5.54 -14.03
CA ASN A 169 -15.66 -6.30 -15.12
C ASN A 169 -14.72 -6.53 -16.31
N GLY A 170 -13.47 -6.93 -16.03
CA GLY A 170 -12.46 -7.22 -17.06
C GLY A 170 -11.87 -5.99 -17.76
N LYS A 171 -12.25 -4.77 -17.38
CA LYS A 171 -11.73 -3.52 -17.96
C LYS A 171 -10.86 -2.77 -16.98
N VAL A 172 -9.74 -2.23 -17.47
CA VAL A 172 -8.93 -1.26 -16.74
C VAL A 172 -9.69 0.06 -16.70
N LEU A 173 -10.09 0.50 -15.51
CA LEU A 173 -10.80 1.77 -15.29
C LEU A 173 -9.85 2.91 -14.93
N SER A 174 -8.73 2.59 -14.28
CA SER A 174 -7.73 3.58 -13.90
C SER A 174 -6.36 2.93 -13.73
N ALA A 175 -5.32 3.63 -14.15
CA ALA A 175 -3.94 3.35 -13.79
C ALA A 175 -3.32 4.63 -13.23
N VAL A 176 -2.67 4.52 -12.07
CA VAL A 176 -1.92 5.65 -11.48
C VAL A 176 -0.51 5.23 -11.14
N GLN A 177 0.47 6.04 -11.53
CA GLN A 177 1.84 5.90 -11.07
C GLN A 177 1.95 6.41 -9.64
N LYS A 178 2.57 5.62 -8.78
CA LYS A 178 2.81 5.94 -7.39
C LYS A 178 4.18 6.59 -7.26
N ILE A 179 4.24 7.82 -6.75
CA ILE A 179 5.48 8.55 -6.51
C ILE A 179 5.70 8.67 -5.00
N PRO A 180 6.89 8.34 -4.48
CA PRO A 180 7.18 8.46 -3.05
C PRO A 180 7.16 9.91 -2.58
N ALA A 181 7.18 10.09 -1.26
CA ALA A 181 7.40 11.40 -0.66
C ALA A 181 8.81 11.91 -1.04
N GLY A 182 8.88 13.03 -1.74
CA GLY A 182 10.13 13.58 -2.24
C GLY A 182 9.97 14.93 -2.91
N ILE A 183 11.08 15.64 -3.07
CA ILE A 183 11.18 17.00 -3.61
C ILE A 183 12.16 17.02 -4.77
N ILE A 184 11.86 17.83 -5.78
CA ILE A 184 12.78 18.13 -6.88
C ILE A 184 13.51 19.43 -6.54
N GLY A 185 14.85 19.39 -6.55
CA GLY A 185 15.68 20.56 -6.35
C GLY A 185 15.52 21.57 -7.47
N ASN A 186 15.55 22.86 -7.13
CA ASN A 186 15.60 23.95 -8.10
C ASN A 186 17.00 24.59 -8.20
N GLY A 187 17.97 24.12 -7.42
CA GLY A 187 19.34 24.65 -7.36
C GLY A 187 19.50 25.96 -6.58
N ILE A 188 18.44 26.49 -5.95
CA ILE A 188 18.45 27.82 -5.33
C ILE A 188 17.80 27.83 -3.94
N SER A 189 16.62 27.20 -3.80
CA SER A 189 15.84 27.22 -2.56
C SER A 189 16.30 26.12 -1.60
N PRO A 190 16.30 26.38 -0.28
CA PRO A 190 16.53 25.36 0.74
C PRO A 190 15.39 24.34 0.78
N LEU A 191 15.70 23.13 1.25
CA LEU A 191 14.72 22.04 1.42
C LEU A 191 13.51 22.44 2.27
N SER A 192 13.70 23.22 3.34
CA SER A 192 12.63 23.74 4.20
C SER A 192 11.56 24.48 3.39
N GLU A 193 11.99 25.36 2.49
CA GLU A 193 11.12 26.16 1.65
C GLU A 193 10.40 25.29 0.61
N LEU A 194 11.13 24.40 -0.07
CA LEU A 194 10.55 23.50 -1.06
C LEU A 194 9.50 22.57 -0.43
N ILE A 195 9.74 22.09 0.79
CA ILE A 195 8.78 21.26 1.53
C ILE A 195 7.56 22.08 1.96
N ALA A 196 7.75 23.31 2.43
CA ALA A 196 6.64 24.19 2.80
C ALA A 196 5.72 24.46 1.60
N ARG A 197 6.29 24.84 0.45
CA ARG A 197 5.54 25.02 -0.80
C ARG A 197 4.86 23.73 -1.26
N PHE A 198 5.53 22.58 -1.15
CA PHE A 198 4.93 21.30 -1.51
C PHE A 198 3.72 20.95 -0.63
N ASN A 199 3.79 21.28 0.67
CA ASN A 199 2.73 20.99 1.62
C ASN A 199 1.56 21.97 1.56
N GLU A 200 1.74 23.13 0.93
CA GLU A 200 0.72 24.16 0.75
C GLU A 200 -0.53 23.61 0.04
N GLY A 201 -1.72 23.91 0.59
CA GLY A 201 -3.01 23.47 0.03
C GLY A 201 -3.31 21.96 0.13
N ARG A 202 -2.40 21.14 0.66
CA ARG A 202 -2.63 19.69 0.81
C ARG A 202 -3.50 19.40 2.04
N LEU A 203 -4.32 18.36 1.92
CA LEU A 203 -5.18 17.91 3.02
C LEU A 203 -4.33 17.48 4.23
N PRO A 204 -4.78 17.77 5.46
CA PRO A 204 -4.16 17.28 6.68
C PRO A 204 -3.92 15.77 6.62
N GLY A 205 -2.70 15.35 6.96
CA GLY A 205 -2.29 13.95 6.91
C GLY A 205 -1.83 13.42 5.54
N PHE A 206 -1.77 14.26 4.49
CA PHE A 206 -1.23 13.90 3.16
C PHE A 206 -0.01 14.74 2.77
N ILE A 207 0.70 15.25 3.77
CA ILE A 207 1.88 16.12 3.65
C ILE A 207 3.18 15.33 3.85
N ILE A 208 4.32 15.90 3.42
CA ILE A 208 5.65 15.42 3.82
C ILE A 208 5.83 15.76 5.29
N LYS A 209 5.78 14.74 6.16
CA LYS A 209 5.96 14.86 7.61
C LYS A 209 7.44 14.78 7.95
N GLN A 210 7.90 15.70 8.80
CA GLN A 210 9.27 15.74 9.33
C GLN A 210 9.42 14.88 10.60
N ASP A 211 9.01 13.62 10.52
CA ASP A 211 9.12 12.65 11.63
C ASP A 211 10.54 12.02 11.71
N ALA A 212 10.70 11.00 12.57
CA ALA A 212 11.98 10.32 12.74
C ALA A 212 12.54 9.70 11.44
N ILE A 213 11.68 9.14 10.58
CA ILE A 213 12.11 8.53 9.31
C ILE A 213 12.66 9.61 8.38
N PHE A 214 11.96 10.73 8.28
CA PHE A 214 12.40 11.88 7.48
C PHE A 214 13.77 12.40 7.98
N LYS A 215 13.91 12.61 9.30
CA LYS A 215 15.13 13.12 9.91
C LYS A 215 16.32 12.17 9.72
N ASN A 216 16.10 10.86 9.89
CA ASN A 216 17.12 9.86 9.63
C ASN A 216 17.54 9.85 8.16
N THR A 217 16.57 9.93 7.23
CA THR A 217 16.87 9.96 5.80
C THR A 217 17.73 11.17 5.42
N LEU A 218 17.47 12.35 5.99
CA LEU A 218 18.34 13.52 5.79
C LEU A 218 19.75 13.27 6.34
N LYS A 219 19.85 12.75 7.58
CA LYS A 219 21.13 12.46 8.24
C LYS A 219 21.98 11.47 7.44
N ASP A 220 21.38 10.38 6.98
CA ASP A 220 22.07 9.32 6.23
C ASP A 220 22.62 9.86 4.89
N ASN A 221 21.97 10.87 4.33
CA ASN A 221 22.39 11.55 3.10
C ASN A 221 23.22 12.82 3.36
N LYS A 222 23.59 13.10 4.62
CA LYS A 222 24.35 14.30 5.04
C LYS A 222 23.68 15.61 4.61
N LEU A 223 22.35 15.65 4.62
CA LEU A 223 21.54 16.81 4.29
C LEU A 223 20.91 17.42 5.54
N THR A 224 20.59 18.70 5.44
CA THR A 224 19.83 19.49 6.43
C THR A 224 18.65 20.17 5.74
N LEU A 225 17.75 20.77 6.52
CA LEU A 225 16.65 21.56 5.95
C LEU A 225 17.13 22.80 5.19
N ASP A 226 18.35 23.27 5.43
CA ASP A 226 18.96 24.41 4.73
C ASP A 226 19.73 23.97 3.47
N SER A 227 19.86 22.66 3.24
CA SER A 227 20.53 22.15 2.05
C SER A 227 19.77 22.54 0.78
N ILE A 228 20.52 22.94 -0.24
CA ILE A 228 20.00 23.24 -1.57
C ILE A 228 20.30 22.03 -2.45
N LEU A 229 19.24 21.38 -2.95
CA LEU A 229 19.39 20.28 -3.89
C LEU A 229 19.74 20.82 -5.29
N PRO A 230 20.63 20.16 -6.04
CA PRO A 230 20.89 20.53 -7.43
C PRO A 230 19.61 20.57 -8.25
N LYS A 231 19.59 21.44 -9.26
CA LYS A 231 18.44 21.58 -10.15
C LYS A 231 18.07 20.24 -10.77
N ASP A 232 16.77 19.95 -10.84
CA ASP A 232 16.17 18.75 -11.42
C ASP A 232 16.52 17.43 -10.70
N THR A 233 17.14 17.50 -9.51
CA THR A 233 17.43 16.32 -8.70
C THR A 233 16.25 15.96 -7.81
N PHE A 234 15.68 14.78 -7.99
CA PHE A 234 14.64 14.26 -7.11
C PHE A 234 15.25 13.59 -5.87
N PHE A 235 14.97 14.14 -4.69
CA PHE A 235 15.34 13.54 -3.42
C PHE A 235 14.14 12.88 -2.76
N GLN A 236 14.26 11.60 -2.46
CA GLN A 236 13.23 10.77 -1.83
C GLN A 236 13.42 10.75 -0.31
N PHE A 237 12.38 11.11 0.44
CA PHE A 237 12.40 11.09 1.91
C PHE A 237 11.97 9.74 2.50
N ARG A 238 11.28 8.90 1.73
CA ARG A 238 10.73 7.62 2.20
C ARG A 238 10.69 6.58 1.09
N ASN A 239 10.90 5.32 1.47
CA ASN A 239 10.83 4.18 0.54
C ASN A 239 9.41 3.70 0.25
N ASN A 240 8.44 4.06 1.10
CA ASN A 240 7.04 3.72 0.84
C ASN A 240 6.40 4.75 -0.12
N LEU A 241 5.34 4.33 -0.81
CA LEU A 241 4.62 5.16 -1.77
C LEU A 241 3.28 5.65 -1.21
N ASN A 242 3.12 5.74 0.10
CA ASN A 242 1.86 6.10 0.72
C ASN A 242 1.57 7.59 0.51
N MET A 243 0.34 7.92 0.09
CA MET A 243 -0.06 9.32 -0.03
C MET A 243 -0.14 10.01 1.35
N SER A 244 -0.45 9.24 2.40
CA SER A 244 -0.51 9.73 3.80
C SER A 244 0.84 10.16 4.36
N ASP A 245 1.93 9.79 3.68
CA ASP A 245 3.29 10.11 4.08
C ASP A 245 3.92 11.20 3.19
N GLY A 246 3.11 11.83 2.33
CA GLY A 246 3.53 12.86 1.37
C GLY A 246 3.74 12.34 -0.05
N GLY A 247 3.46 11.07 -0.32
CA GLY A 247 3.49 10.51 -1.66
C GLY A 247 2.43 11.14 -2.58
N ARG A 248 2.60 10.92 -3.89
CA ARG A 248 1.69 11.38 -4.94
C ARG A 248 1.19 10.19 -5.76
N SER A 249 0.02 10.36 -6.37
CA SER A 249 -0.45 9.45 -7.42
C SER A 249 -0.65 10.29 -8.66
N VAL A 250 0.01 9.90 -9.76
CA VAL A 250 -0.09 10.60 -11.04
C VAL A 250 -0.93 9.74 -11.96
N GLU A 251 -1.93 10.37 -12.56
CA GLU A 251 -2.80 9.78 -13.57
C GLU A 251 -1.95 9.20 -14.72
N ARG A 252 -2.23 7.93 -15.08
CA ARG A 252 -1.65 7.22 -16.23
C ARG A 252 -2.68 6.36 -16.98
N THR A 253 -3.98 6.64 -16.85
CA THR A 253 -5.06 5.86 -17.51
C THR A 253 -5.18 6.19 -19.00
N THR A 254 -4.38 7.13 -19.52
CA THR A 254 -4.38 7.47 -20.95
C THR A 254 -3.12 6.95 -21.66
N LYS A 255 -3.37 6.15 -22.72
CA LYS A 255 -2.47 5.25 -23.49
C LYS A 255 -2.19 3.87 -22.88
N MET A 256 -3.20 3.01 -22.86
CA MET A 256 -3.07 1.59 -23.26
C MET A 256 -4.09 1.31 -24.35
#